data_AF-A0A5J9V0Z1-F1
#
_entry.id   AF-A0A5J9V0Z1-F1
#
_cell.length_a   1.000
_cell.length_b   1.000
_cell.length_c   1.000
_cell.angle_alpha   90.00
_cell.angle_beta   90.00
_cell.angle_gamma   90.00
#
_symmetry.space_group_name_H-M   'P 1'
#
loop_
_entity.id
_entity.type
_entity.pdbx_description
1 polymer ?
#
loop_
_entity_poly.entity_id
_entity_poly.type
_entity_poly.pdbx_seq_one_letter_code
_entity_poly.pdbx_strand_id
1 'polypeptide(L)'
;MREALEKCQKSYKRVALMFLEASDDINRRNYMPRLCEDAFIKGGVRSPLTKRRDDSVQLAIICTVITNLIKSRYKSMGTGLIFAVVGAIFLMTGVTGTVETTCKEAADSDKRVDYNFCVEKLITRHDTTDADTWGLAQITALAGASNADDVVVDIKALLAKPGGASGKMREALEKCQKLYDRLAIVFLEAHDIINSRDYAVGKKKVAETMPLVQLCEDTFVKGGVRSPLSKRKDDSVQLAVICTAITNLIK
;
A
#
# COMPACT_ATOMS: atom_id res chain seq x y z
N MET A 1 -12.46 -20.92 20.84
CA MET A 1 -11.18 -20.27 20.48
C MET A 1 -10.21 -21.25 19.80
N ARG A 2 -9.91 -22.41 20.40
CA ARG A 2 -9.06 -23.46 19.78
C ARG A 2 -9.59 -23.97 18.43
N GLU A 3 -10.90 -24.20 18.32
CA GLU A 3 -11.55 -24.62 17.08
C GLU A 3 -11.53 -23.56 15.96
N ALA A 4 -11.59 -22.27 16.33
CA ALA A 4 -11.47 -21.15 15.40
C ALA A 4 -10.03 -20.99 14.90
N LEU A 5 -9.05 -21.23 15.79
CA LEU A 5 -7.63 -21.28 15.45
C LEU A 5 -7.31 -22.43 14.50
N GLU A 6 -7.94 -23.59 14.70
CA GLU A 6 -7.76 -24.79 13.88
C GLU A 6 -8.40 -24.64 12.50
N LYS A 7 -9.58 -24.01 12.40
CA LYS A 7 -10.20 -23.62 11.12
C LYS A 7 -9.37 -22.57 10.37
N CYS A 8 -8.76 -21.62 11.09
CA CYS A 8 -7.85 -20.63 10.52
C CYS A 8 -6.54 -21.27 10.01
N GLN A 9 -5.92 -22.16 10.79
CA GLN A 9 -4.73 -22.89 10.37
C GLN A 9 -4.99 -23.84 9.20
N LYS A 10 -6.15 -24.49 9.16
CA LYS A 10 -6.54 -25.38 8.06
C LYS A 10 -6.82 -24.61 6.76
N SER A 11 -7.41 -23.42 6.87
CA SER A 11 -7.59 -22.49 5.75
C SER A 11 -6.25 -21.91 5.28
N TYR A 12 -5.37 -21.53 6.22
CA TYR A 12 -4.02 -21.06 5.92
C TYR A 12 -3.17 -22.13 5.24
N LYS A 13 -3.26 -23.40 5.69
CA LYS A 13 -2.52 -24.52 5.10
C LYS A 13 -3.03 -24.86 3.70
N ARG A 14 -4.34 -24.72 3.44
CA ARG A 14 -4.94 -24.92 2.11
C ARG A 14 -4.59 -23.78 1.15
N VAL A 15 -4.54 -22.54 1.63
CA VAL A 15 -4.08 -21.36 0.87
C VAL A 15 -2.57 -21.44 0.60
N ALA A 16 -1.76 -21.82 1.59
CA ALA A 16 -0.32 -22.03 1.44
C ALA A 16 0.02 -23.17 0.47
N LEU A 17 -0.80 -24.23 0.41
CA LEU A 17 -0.65 -25.26 -0.63
C LEU A 17 -1.00 -24.75 -2.03
N MET A 18 -2.05 -23.92 -2.18
CA MET A 18 -2.34 -23.26 -3.46
C MET A 18 -1.20 -22.34 -3.92
N PHE A 19 -0.46 -21.72 -2.98
CA PHE A 19 0.72 -20.91 -3.29
C PHE A 19 1.95 -21.72 -3.70
N LEU A 20 2.09 -22.97 -3.22
CA LEU A 20 3.22 -23.84 -3.61
C LEU A 20 3.03 -24.44 -5.01
N GLU A 21 1.80 -24.64 -5.47
CA GLU A 21 1.50 -25.08 -6.84
C GLU A 21 1.50 -23.93 -7.86
N ALA A 22 1.51 -22.67 -7.41
CA ALA A 22 1.50 -21.46 -8.26
C ALA A 22 2.84 -20.70 -8.29
N SER A 23 3.95 -21.38 -8.00
CA SER A 23 5.29 -20.81 -7.77
C SER A 23 6.04 -20.32 -9.03
N ASP A 24 5.34 -19.64 -9.95
CA ASP A 24 6.00 -18.87 -11.03
C ASP A 24 5.62 -17.38 -11.04
N ASP A 25 4.75 -16.90 -10.14
CA ASP A 25 4.34 -15.49 -10.14
C ASP A 25 4.42 -14.84 -8.75
N ILE A 26 5.50 -14.08 -8.53
CA ILE A 26 5.90 -13.43 -7.27
C ILE A 26 4.94 -12.28 -6.84
N ASN A 27 3.98 -11.88 -7.69
CA ASN A 27 3.24 -10.62 -7.57
C ASN A 27 2.03 -10.59 -6.60
N ARG A 28 1.68 -11.66 -5.89
CA ARG A 28 0.48 -11.70 -5.02
C ARG A 28 0.69 -11.60 -3.51
N ARG A 29 1.89 -11.24 -3.04
CA ARG A 29 2.19 -11.20 -1.59
C ARG A 29 1.56 -10.03 -0.82
N ASN A 30 1.06 -8.99 -1.48
CA ASN A 30 0.58 -7.77 -0.80
C ASN A 30 -0.96 -7.65 -0.62
N TYR A 31 -1.73 -8.67 -1.01
CA TYR A 31 -3.21 -8.67 -0.87
C TYR A 31 -3.73 -9.33 0.43
N MET A 32 -2.83 -9.81 1.28
CA MET A 32 -3.18 -10.69 2.40
C MET A 32 -3.91 -10.02 3.60
N PRO A 33 -3.76 -8.72 3.92
CA PRO A 33 -4.43 -8.16 5.10
C PRO A 33 -5.97 -8.15 5.02
N ARG A 34 -6.56 -7.99 3.82
CA ARG A 34 -8.00 -7.74 3.67
C ARG A 34 -8.89 -8.97 3.62
N LEU A 35 -8.39 -10.08 3.08
CA LEU A 35 -9.12 -11.36 3.07
C LEU A 35 -9.29 -11.93 4.49
N CYS A 36 -8.34 -11.63 5.39
CA CYS A 36 -8.47 -11.99 6.79
C CYS A 36 -9.54 -11.14 7.51
N GLU A 37 -9.62 -9.85 7.22
CA GLU A 37 -10.53 -8.93 7.91
C GLU A 37 -12.02 -9.22 7.60
N ASP A 38 -12.34 -9.52 6.35
CA ASP A 38 -13.70 -9.94 5.93
C ASP A 38 -14.13 -11.29 6.55
N ALA A 39 -13.18 -12.19 6.80
CA ALA A 39 -13.44 -13.47 7.46
C ALA A 39 -13.73 -13.33 8.96
N PHE A 40 -13.09 -12.38 9.64
CA PHE A 40 -13.38 -12.07 11.05
C PHE A 40 -14.74 -11.41 11.24
N ILE A 41 -15.11 -10.47 10.35
CA ILE A 41 -16.41 -9.77 10.39
C ILE A 41 -17.57 -10.74 10.12
N LYS A 42 -17.45 -11.63 9.12
CA LYS A 42 -18.47 -12.66 8.84
C LYS A 42 -18.60 -13.73 9.94
N GLY A 43 -17.58 -13.87 10.79
CA GLY A 43 -17.58 -14.81 11.93
C GLY A 43 -18.19 -14.24 13.22
N GLY A 44 -18.68 -13.01 13.24
CA GLY A 44 -19.27 -12.39 14.44
C GLY A 44 -18.27 -12.12 15.58
N VAL A 45 -16.97 -12.15 15.30
CA VAL A 45 -15.91 -11.86 16.27
C VAL A 45 -15.40 -10.45 16.05
N ARG A 46 -15.45 -9.60 17.08
CA ARG A 46 -14.89 -8.24 17.03
C ARG A 46 -13.39 -8.33 16.73
N SER A 47 -12.91 -7.69 15.67
CA SER A 47 -11.50 -7.73 15.30
C SER A 47 -10.65 -7.16 16.45
N PRO A 48 -9.53 -7.81 16.83
CA PRO A 48 -8.64 -7.30 17.88
C PRO A 48 -7.82 -6.08 17.42
N LEU A 49 -8.00 -5.62 16.17
CA LEU A 49 -7.20 -4.57 15.54
C LEU A 49 -7.66 -3.14 15.89
N THR A 50 -8.72 -2.94 16.67
CA THR A 50 -9.22 -1.60 17.02
C THR A 50 -8.59 -1.00 18.30
N LYS A 51 -7.55 -1.62 18.88
CA LYS A 51 -6.86 -1.05 20.05
C LYS A 51 -5.38 -1.48 20.14
N ARG A 52 -4.53 -0.79 19.35
CA ARG A 52 -3.03 -0.76 19.28
C ARG A 52 -2.67 -0.65 17.79
N ARG A 53 -1.89 0.27 17.21
CA ARG A 53 -0.76 1.10 17.68
C ARG A 53 0.05 0.40 18.78
N ASP A 54 0.64 -0.73 18.40
CA ASP A 54 1.81 -1.40 18.98
C ASP A 54 2.16 -2.57 18.04
N ASP A 55 2.89 -2.27 16.97
CA ASP A 55 3.38 -3.22 15.98
C ASP A 55 4.57 -4.03 16.51
N SER A 56 4.41 -4.72 17.65
CA SER A 56 5.56 -5.36 18.33
C SER A 56 5.50 -6.87 18.42
N VAL A 57 4.41 -7.55 18.02
CA VAL A 57 4.30 -9.01 18.21
C VAL A 57 4.63 -9.81 16.93
N GLN A 58 4.18 -9.35 15.76
CA GLN A 58 4.48 -10.05 14.49
C GLN A 58 5.94 -9.85 14.07
N LEU A 59 6.49 -8.64 14.28
CA LEU A 59 7.91 -8.36 14.04
C LEU A 59 8.82 -9.10 15.05
N ALA A 60 8.39 -9.24 16.32
CA ALA A 60 9.16 -9.98 17.33
C ALA A 60 9.21 -11.50 17.06
N ILE A 61 8.15 -12.10 16.52
CA ILE A 61 8.13 -13.52 16.16
C ILE A 61 9.07 -13.79 14.98
N ILE A 62 9.03 -12.92 13.96
CA ILE A 62 9.96 -13.01 12.82
C ILE A 62 11.41 -12.78 13.27
N CYS A 63 11.67 -11.78 14.12
CA CYS A 63 13.00 -11.55 14.71
C CYS A 63 13.48 -12.72 15.56
N THR A 64 12.60 -13.39 16.33
CA THR A 64 12.96 -14.53 17.19
C THR A 64 13.27 -15.78 16.38
N VAL A 65 12.57 -15.99 15.26
CA VAL A 65 12.85 -17.09 14.32
C VAL A 65 14.17 -16.83 13.59
N ILE A 66 14.42 -15.59 13.14
CA ILE A 66 15.69 -15.22 12.48
C ILE A 66 16.86 -15.31 13.46
N THR A 67 16.75 -14.80 14.71
CA THR A 67 17.82 -14.96 15.71
C THR A 67 18.08 -16.41 16.08
N ASN A 68 17.05 -17.27 16.14
CA ASN A 68 17.23 -18.71 16.39
C ASN A 68 17.81 -19.47 15.19
N LEU A 69 17.50 -19.07 13.95
CA LEU A 69 18.12 -19.61 12.74
C LEU A 69 19.59 -19.19 12.61
N ILE A 70 19.91 -17.95 13.00
CA ILE A 70 21.29 -17.47 13.14
C ILE A 70 21.99 -18.31 14.23
N LYS A 71 21.38 -18.48 15.41
CA LYS A 71 21.92 -19.28 16.53
C LYS A 71 22.21 -20.75 16.16
N SER A 72 21.41 -21.34 15.27
CA SER A 72 21.58 -22.72 14.78
C SER A 72 22.77 -22.86 13.80
N ARG A 73 23.07 -21.82 13.01
CA ARG A 73 24.22 -21.80 12.09
C ARG A 73 25.53 -21.30 12.75
N TYR A 74 25.45 -20.71 13.95
CA TYR A 74 26.55 -20.04 14.65
C TYR A 74 27.46 -20.93 15.51
N LYS A 75 27.22 -22.24 15.58
CA LYS A 75 28.05 -23.14 16.41
C LYS A 75 29.47 -23.38 15.85
N SER A 76 29.81 -22.81 14.68
CA SER A 76 31.02 -23.19 13.93
C SER A 76 31.93 -22.05 13.45
N MET A 77 31.67 -20.76 13.73
CA MET A 77 32.52 -19.65 13.26
C MET A 77 32.89 -18.67 14.38
N GLY A 78 34.20 -18.40 14.51
CA GLY A 78 34.80 -17.65 15.61
C GLY A 78 34.30 -16.21 15.76
N THR A 79 34.26 -15.76 17.02
CA THR A 79 33.72 -14.47 17.49
C THR A 79 34.31 -13.22 16.84
N GLY A 80 35.53 -13.31 16.27
CA GLY A 80 36.17 -12.19 15.56
C GLY A 80 35.50 -11.80 14.23
N LEU A 81 34.85 -12.75 13.54
CA LEU A 81 34.17 -12.45 12.27
C LEU A 81 32.85 -11.69 12.47
N ILE A 82 32.26 -11.79 13.67
CA ILE A 82 30.95 -11.22 14.00
C ILE A 82 31.00 -9.69 14.08
N PHE A 83 32.02 -9.15 14.73
CA PHE A 83 32.19 -7.70 14.85
C PHE A 83 32.54 -7.06 13.50
N ALA A 84 33.24 -7.77 12.62
CA ALA A 84 33.50 -7.31 11.26
C ALA A 84 32.23 -7.31 10.39
N VAL A 85 31.39 -8.34 10.50
CA VAL A 85 30.12 -8.42 9.74
C VAL A 85 29.08 -7.42 10.25
N VAL A 86 28.93 -7.26 11.57
CA VAL A 86 28.01 -6.26 12.15
C VAL A 86 28.52 -4.83 11.90
N GLY A 87 29.83 -4.60 11.95
CA GLY A 87 30.45 -3.33 11.59
C GLY A 87 30.28 -2.99 10.10
N ALA A 88 30.38 -3.98 9.20
CA ALA A 88 30.11 -3.81 7.78
C ALA A 88 28.63 -3.57 7.48
N ILE A 89 27.72 -4.22 8.22
CA ILE A 89 26.26 -4.01 8.11
C ILE A 89 25.89 -2.59 8.59
N PHE A 90 26.56 -2.07 9.62
CA PHE A 90 26.30 -0.71 10.13
C PHE A 90 26.86 0.40 9.24
N LEU A 91 27.83 0.10 8.36
CA LEU A 91 28.32 1.02 7.32
C LEU A 91 27.45 1.02 6.05
N MET A 92 26.49 0.10 5.94
CA MET A 92 25.59 -0.03 4.77
C MET A 92 24.20 0.61 4.99
N THR A 93 23.97 1.29 6.12
CA THR A 93 22.72 2.02 6.39
C THR A 93 22.69 3.38 5.67
N GLY A 94 22.93 3.37 4.36
CA GLY A 94 22.77 4.53 3.47
C GLY A 94 21.56 4.38 2.57
N VAL A 95 20.34 4.34 3.12
CA VAL A 95 19.12 4.05 2.35
C VAL A 95 17.98 5.06 2.59
N THR A 96 18.29 6.27 3.06
CA THR A 96 17.37 7.43 2.93
C THR A 96 17.63 8.23 1.65
N GLY A 97 18.81 8.06 1.06
CA GLY A 97 19.27 8.82 -0.11
C GLY A 97 18.48 8.54 -1.40
N THR A 98 17.88 7.37 -1.57
CA THR A 98 17.16 7.01 -2.81
C THR A 98 15.78 7.65 -2.92
N VAL A 99 14.97 7.66 -1.85
CA VAL A 99 13.63 8.27 -1.85
C VAL A 99 13.72 9.78 -2.01
N GLU A 100 14.53 10.45 -1.18
CA GLU A 100 14.65 11.90 -1.21
C GLU A 100 15.21 12.38 -2.55
N THR A 101 16.25 11.70 -3.09
CA THR A 101 16.82 12.04 -4.40
C THR A 101 15.81 11.82 -5.51
N THR A 102 15.11 10.68 -5.53
CA THR A 102 14.10 10.40 -6.58
C THR A 102 12.94 11.39 -6.53
N CYS A 103 12.42 11.71 -5.33
CA CYS A 103 11.37 12.71 -5.17
C CYS A 103 11.84 14.11 -5.60
N LYS A 104 13.11 14.45 -5.36
CA LYS A 104 13.71 15.69 -5.83
C LYS A 104 13.79 15.72 -7.35
N GLU A 105 14.31 14.68 -7.98
CA GLU A 105 14.38 14.56 -9.44
C GLU A 105 12.99 14.57 -10.10
N ALA A 106 12.00 13.95 -9.45
CA ALA A 106 10.60 13.98 -9.88
C ALA A 106 10.02 15.41 -9.82
N ALA A 107 10.29 16.16 -8.75
CA ALA A 107 9.89 17.56 -8.61
C ALA A 107 10.66 18.52 -9.53
N ASP A 108 11.91 18.19 -9.86
CA ASP A 108 12.70 18.95 -10.80
C ASP A 108 12.19 18.75 -12.23
N SER A 109 11.78 17.53 -12.60
CA SER A 109 11.23 17.19 -13.92
C SER A 109 9.75 17.56 -14.11
N ASP A 110 8.92 17.52 -13.06
CA ASP A 110 7.50 17.90 -13.11
C ASP A 110 7.12 18.79 -11.92
N LYS A 111 6.88 20.08 -12.19
CA LYS A 111 6.57 21.10 -11.16
C LYS A 111 5.23 20.88 -10.45
N ARG A 112 4.43 19.91 -10.87
CA ARG A 112 3.19 19.51 -10.16
C ARG A 112 3.47 18.60 -8.98
N VAL A 113 4.66 17.97 -8.92
CA VAL A 113 5.05 17.12 -7.80
C VAL A 113 5.34 17.96 -6.56
N ASP A 114 4.69 17.58 -5.47
CA ASP A 114 4.97 18.06 -4.12
C ASP A 114 6.01 17.13 -3.52
N TYR A 115 7.21 17.68 -3.36
CA TYR A 115 8.36 16.96 -2.81
C TYR A 115 8.07 16.39 -1.42
N ASN A 116 7.46 17.17 -0.52
CA ASN A 116 7.23 16.75 0.86
C ASN A 116 6.21 15.61 0.91
N PHE A 117 5.14 15.73 0.12
CA PHE A 117 4.15 14.67 0.00
C PHE A 117 4.77 13.39 -0.60
N CYS A 118 5.62 13.52 -1.61
CA CYS A 118 6.34 12.38 -2.21
C CYS A 118 7.19 11.65 -1.17
N VAL A 119 8.03 12.38 -0.42
CA VAL A 119 8.88 11.78 0.61
C VAL A 119 8.04 11.12 1.71
N GLU A 120 7.01 11.81 2.23
CA GLU A 120 6.13 11.27 3.27
C GLU A 120 5.49 9.93 2.85
N LYS A 121 4.98 9.84 1.62
CA LYS A 121 4.28 8.65 1.14
C LYS A 121 5.22 7.48 0.82
N LEU A 122 6.46 7.75 0.45
CA LEU A 122 7.39 6.71 -0.01
C LEU A 122 8.37 6.25 1.07
N ILE A 123 8.76 7.12 2.00
CA ILE A 123 9.72 6.78 3.07
C ILE A 123 9.22 5.64 3.96
N THR A 124 7.91 5.57 4.20
CA THR A 124 7.28 4.52 5.02
C THR A 124 7.20 3.15 4.34
N ARG A 125 7.51 3.09 3.03
CA ARG A 125 7.29 1.90 2.19
C ARG A 125 8.58 1.36 1.57
N HIS A 126 9.71 2.05 1.75
CA HIS A 126 10.99 1.72 1.12
C HIS A 126 11.80 0.66 1.90
N ASP A 127 11.54 0.45 3.20
CA ASP A 127 12.36 -0.44 4.05
C ASP A 127 12.43 -1.92 3.61
N THR A 128 11.60 -2.33 2.65
CA THR A 128 11.47 -3.74 2.22
C THR A 128 11.99 -4.02 0.81
N THR A 129 12.36 -2.99 0.05
CA THR A 129 12.79 -3.13 -1.35
C THR A 129 14.02 -2.25 -1.54
N ASP A 130 15.11 -2.78 -2.10
CA ASP A 130 16.16 -1.96 -2.73
C ASP A 130 15.51 -1.24 -3.93
N ALA A 131 14.69 -0.23 -3.66
CA ALA A 131 13.86 0.39 -4.66
C ALA A 131 14.71 1.41 -5.39
N ASP A 132 15.34 0.94 -6.46
CA ASP A 132 15.71 1.80 -7.58
C ASP A 132 14.49 2.62 -8.05
N THR A 133 14.71 3.56 -8.97
CA THR A 133 13.66 4.40 -9.53
C THR A 133 12.44 3.61 -10.03
N TRP A 134 12.67 2.38 -10.54
CA TRP A 134 11.61 1.48 -10.98
C TRP A 134 10.81 0.87 -9.83
N GLY A 135 11.47 0.43 -8.76
CA GLY A 135 10.81 -0.01 -7.52
C GLY A 135 9.98 1.12 -6.90
N LEU A 136 10.50 2.35 -6.90
CA LEU A 136 9.79 3.52 -6.40
C LEU A 136 8.54 3.87 -7.23
N ALA A 137 8.59 3.69 -8.55
CA ALA A 137 7.41 3.86 -9.40
C ALA A 137 6.29 2.88 -9.02
N GLN A 138 6.63 1.61 -8.79
CA GLN A 138 5.69 0.58 -8.33
C GLN A 138 5.13 0.87 -6.94
N ILE A 139 6.00 1.24 -5.99
CA ILE A 139 5.58 1.59 -4.62
C ILE A 139 4.61 2.78 -4.64
N THR A 140 4.83 3.76 -5.52
CA THR A 140 3.93 4.91 -5.67
C THR A 140 2.56 4.49 -6.21
N ALA A 141 2.53 3.60 -7.21
CA ALA A 141 1.26 3.05 -7.71
C ALA A 141 0.50 2.30 -6.60
N LEU A 142 1.20 1.46 -5.81
CA LEU A 142 0.60 0.79 -4.64
C LEU A 142 0.13 1.78 -3.56
N ALA A 143 0.81 2.91 -3.39
CA ALA A 143 0.36 4.00 -2.51
C ALA A 143 -0.93 4.65 -3.02
N GLY A 144 -1.06 4.86 -4.33
CA GLY A 144 -2.30 5.26 -4.97
C GLY A 144 -3.46 4.31 -4.65
N ALA A 145 -3.24 3.00 -4.82
CA ALA A 145 -4.25 1.99 -4.52
C ALA A 145 -4.66 1.99 -3.04
N SER A 146 -3.67 2.04 -2.14
CA SER A 146 -3.91 2.09 -0.68
C SER A 146 -4.71 3.34 -0.30
N ASN A 147 -4.37 4.50 -0.86
CA ASN A 147 -5.10 5.73 -0.61
C ASN A 147 -6.55 5.62 -1.08
N ALA A 148 -6.78 5.09 -2.29
CA ALA A 148 -8.13 4.93 -2.82
C ALA A 148 -8.99 4.03 -1.92
N ASP A 149 -8.40 2.98 -1.37
CA ASP A 149 -9.05 2.12 -0.42
C ASP A 149 -9.34 2.77 0.94
N ASP A 150 -8.42 3.57 1.47
CA ASP A 150 -8.64 4.34 2.69
C ASP A 150 -9.82 5.30 2.51
N VAL A 151 -9.99 5.85 1.30
CA VAL A 151 -11.17 6.66 0.96
C VAL A 151 -12.45 5.84 1.00
N VAL A 152 -12.43 4.59 0.50
CA VAL A 152 -13.59 3.68 0.60
C VAL A 152 -13.94 3.40 2.07
N VAL A 153 -12.94 3.25 2.95
CA VAL A 153 -13.15 3.10 4.40
C VAL A 153 -13.77 4.37 5.00
N ASP A 154 -13.24 5.55 4.66
CA ASP A 154 -13.78 6.84 5.11
C ASP A 154 -15.25 7.02 4.67
N ILE A 155 -15.56 6.70 3.41
CA ILE A 155 -16.92 6.76 2.88
C ILE A 155 -17.85 5.83 3.66
N LYS A 156 -17.43 4.58 3.91
CA LYS A 156 -18.23 3.63 4.70
C LYS A 156 -18.48 4.15 6.13
N ALA A 157 -17.48 4.79 6.75
CA ALA A 157 -17.62 5.39 8.06
C ALA A 157 -18.61 6.59 8.05
N LEU A 158 -18.57 7.42 7.02
CA LEU A 158 -19.52 8.53 6.83
C LEU A 158 -20.96 8.03 6.63
N LEU A 159 -21.13 6.97 5.86
CA LEU A 159 -22.44 6.34 5.60
C LEU A 159 -23.01 5.65 6.85
N ALA A 160 -22.16 5.06 7.69
CA ALA A 160 -22.58 4.37 8.90
C ALA A 160 -22.89 5.32 10.07
N LYS A 161 -22.43 6.58 10.01
CA LYS A 161 -22.63 7.54 11.10
C LYS A 161 -24.12 7.93 11.21
N PRO A 162 -24.75 7.79 12.40
CA PRO A 162 -26.12 8.25 12.62
C PRO A 162 -26.25 9.74 12.30
N GLY A 163 -27.18 10.09 11.40
CA GLY A 163 -27.37 11.46 10.91
C GLY A 163 -26.20 12.03 10.08
N GLY A 164 -25.19 11.21 9.73
CA GLY A 164 -23.98 11.66 9.06
C GLY A 164 -24.10 11.85 7.55
N ALA A 165 -24.92 11.03 6.88
CA ALA A 165 -25.20 11.16 5.45
C ALA A 165 -26.66 10.83 5.16
N SER A 166 -27.41 11.81 4.62
CA SER A 166 -28.80 11.64 4.20
C SER A 166 -29.03 12.24 2.81
N GLY A 167 -30.11 11.80 2.15
CA GLY A 167 -30.50 12.28 0.82
C GLY A 167 -29.35 12.31 -0.17
N LYS A 168 -29.09 13.50 -0.74
CA LYS A 168 -28.06 13.71 -1.77
C LYS A 168 -26.64 13.45 -1.30
N MET A 169 -26.33 13.67 -0.02
CA MET A 169 -25.02 13.32 0.54
C MET A 169 -24.79 11.80 0.49
N ARG A 170 -25.81 11.02 0.86
CA ARG A 170 -25.74 9.55 0.87
C ARG A 170 -25.56 9.01 -0.55
N GLU A 171 -26.38 9.48 -1.49
CA GLU A 171 -26.30 9.11 -2.92
C GLU A 171 -24.92 9.41 -3.53
N ALA A 172 -24.37 10.60 -3.23
CA ALA A 172 -23.05 11.00 -3.70
C ALA A 172 -21.94 10.10 -3.13
N LEU A 173 -21.96 9.85 -1.81
CA LEU A 173 -21.00 8.98 -1.14
C LEU A 173 -21.01 7.55 -1.69
N GLU A 174 -22.18 6.94 -1.89
CA GLU A 174 -22.29 5.59 -2.47
C GLU A 174 -21.76 5.52 -3.90
N LYS A 175 -21.96 6.57 -4.70
CA LYS A 175 -21.42 6.64 -6.06
C LYS A 175 -19.90 6.83 -6.05
N CYS A 176 -19.39 7.72 -5.18
CA CYS A 176 -17.96 7.90 -4.97
C CYS A 176 -17.28 6.62 -4.50
N GLN A 177 -17.93 5.81 -3.65
CA GLN A 177 -17.37 4.54 -3.20
C GLN A 177 -16.99 3.65 -4.39
N LYS A 178 -17.90 3.48 -5.35
CA LYS A 178 -17.66 2.66 -6.56
C LYS A 178 -16.55 3.23 -7.44
N LEU A 179 -16.45 4.56 -7.51
CA LEU A 179 -15.40 5.23 -8.28
C LEU A 179 -14.02 5.06 -7.63
N TYR A 180 -13.96 5.09 -6.29
CA TYR A 180 -12.72 4.83 -5.56
C TYR A 180 -12.34 3.35 -5.54
N ASP A 181 -13.30 2.43 -5.49
CA ASP A 181 -13.04 0.99 -5.72
C ASP A 181 -12.41 0.77 -7.11
N ARG A 182 -12.92 1.46 -8.14
CA ARG A 182 -12.33 1.44 -9.49
C ARG A 182 -10.95 2.11 -9.52
N LEU A 183 -10.77 3.21 -8.80
CA LEU A 183 -9.49 3.91 -8.73
C LEU A 183 -8.39 3.04 -8.12
N ALA A 184 -8.71 2.25 -7.09
CA ALA A 184 -7.77 1.28 -6.53
C ALA A 184 -7.30 0.29 -7.61
N ILE A 185 -8.24 -0.24 -8.41
CA ILE A 185 -7.92 -1.14 -9.54
C ILE A 185 -7.04 -0.43 -10.57
N VAL A 186 -7.32 0.82 -10.93
CA VAL A 186 -6.51 1.60 -11.89
C VAL A 186 -5.05 1.68 -11.44
N PHE A 187 -4.81 1.97 -10.16
CA PHE A 187 -3.46 2.02 -9.62
C PHE A 187 -2.77 0.65 -9.56
N LEU A 188 -3.51 -0.41 -9.29
CA LEU A 188 -2.99 -1.78 -9.30
C LEU A 188 -2.65 -2.26 -10.71
N GLU A 189 -3.51 -1.96 -11.69
CA GLU A 189 -3.24 -2.22 -13.10
C GLU A 189 -1.99 -1.44 -13.55
N ALA A 190 -1.85 -0.18 -13.15
CA ALA A 190 -0.66 0.60 -13.43
C ALA A 190 0.60 0.00 -12.80
N HIS A 191 0.52 -0.47 -11.55
CA HIS A 191 1.62 -1.18 -10.89
C HIS A 191 2.08 -2.38 -11.73
N ASP A 192 1.14 -3.24 -12.15
CA ASP A 192 1.46 -4.46 -12.91
C ASP A 192 2.05 -4.14 -14.29
N ILE A 193 1.56 -3.09 -14.94
CA ILE A 193 2.05 -2.62 -16.24
C ILE A 193 3.45 -1.98 -16.12
N ILE A 194 3.73 -1.24 -15.04
CA ILE A 194 5.06 -0.69 -14.75
C ILE A 194 6.04 -1.82 -14.40
N ASN A 195 5.58 -2.83 -13.67
CA ASN A 195 6.36 -4.03 -13.35
C ASN A 195 6.76 -4.80 -14.62
N SER A 196 5.85 -4.90 -15.60
CA SER A 196 6.14 -5.47 -16.93
C SER A 196 6.94 -4.55 -17.87
N ARG A 197 7.40 -3.39 -17.37
CA ARG A 197 8.24 -2.42 -18.08
C ARG A 197 7.55 -1.66 -19.22
N ASP A 198 6.23 -1.71 -19.33
CA ASP A 198 5.47 -0.88 -20.27
C ASP A 198 5.10 0.48 -19.65
N TYR A 199 6.11 1.32 -19.50
CA TYR A 199 5.97 2.62 -18.83
C TYR A 199 4.99 3.57 -19.53
N ALA A 200 4.88 3.50 -20.86
CA ALA A 200 3.98 4.36 -21.62
C ALA A 200 2.52 4.02 -21.31
N VAL A 201 2.17 2.73 -21.29
CA VAL A 201 0.82 2.28 -20.93
C VAL A 201 0.57 2.48 -19.44
N GLY A 202 1.56 2.22 -18.57
CA GLY A 202 1.45 2.43 -17.13
C GLY A 202 1.10 3.88 -16.77
N LYS A 203 1.77 4.86 -17.39
CA LYS A 203 1.46 6.30 -17.20
C LYS A 203 0.06 6.66 -17.70
N LYS A 204 -0.34 6.16 -18.89
CA LYS A 204 -1.70 6.35 -19.40
C LYS A 204 -2.73 5.78 -18.43
N LYS A 205 -2.41 4.65 -17.81
CA LYS A 205 -3.30 4.00 -16.86
C LYS A 205 -3.49 4.84 -15.61
N VAL A 206 -2.40 5.30 -14.98
CA VAL A 206 -2.46 6.20 -13.82
C VAL A 206 -3.22 7.50 -14.12
N ALA A 207 -3.15 8.00 -15.37
CA ALA A 207 -3.89 9.19 -15.80
C ALA A 207 -5.42 9.02 -15.77
N GLU A 208 -5.96 7.79 -15.73
CA GLU A 208 -7.39 7.52 -15.48
C GLU A 208 -7.84 7.97 -14.07
N THR A 209 -6.91 8.29 -13.16
CA THR A 209 -7.21 8.80 -11.82
C THR A 209 -8.03 10.08 -11.85
N MET A 210 -7.60 11.07 -12.64
CA MET A 210 -8.23 12.40 -12.69
C MET A 210 -9.72 12.34 -13.07
N PRO A 211 -10.13 11.68 -14.17
CA PRO A 211 -11.55 11.62 -14.52
C PRO A 211 -12.39 10.88 -13.47
N LEU A 212 -11.85 9.86 -12.79
CA LEU A 212 -12.58 9.14 -11.74
C LEU A 212 -12.84 10.02 -10.50
N VAL A 213 -11.81 10.71 -10.01
CA VAL A 213 -11.98 11.58 -8.83
C VAL A 213 -12.81 12.82 -9.16
N GLN A 214 -12.72 13.36 -10.37
CA GLN A 214 -13.59 14.45 -10.81
C GLN A 214 -15.04 14.01 -10.93
N LEU A 215 -15.30 12.82 -11.47
CA LEU A 215 -16.66 12.27 -11.54
C LEU A 215 -17.27 12.08 -10.15
N CYS A 216 -16.46 11.76 -9.13
CA CYS A 216 -16.90 11.73 -7.74
C CYS A 216 -17.26 13.13 -7.23
N GLU A 217 -16.40 14.14 -7.40
CA GLU A 217 -16.70 15.52 -6.98
C GLU A 217 -17.97 16.08 -7.66
N ASP A 218 -18.15 15.78 -8.95
CA ASP A 218 -19.34 16.17 -9.71
C ASP A 218 -20.63 15.59 -9.12
N THR A 219 -20.58 14.44 -8.42
CA THR A 219 -21.76 13.88 -7.74
C THR A 219 -22.22 14.76 -6.59
N PHE A 220 -21.29 15.33 -5.84
CA PHE A 220 -21.61 16.24 -4.74
C PHE A 220 -22.15 17.56 -5.27
N VAL A 221 -21.51 18.12 -6.30
CA VAL A 221 -21.96 19.36 -6.97
C VAL A 221 -23.37 19.21 -7.52
N LYS A 222 -23.68 18.11 -8.23
CA LYS A 222 -25.03 17.83 -8.75
C LYS A 222 -26.06 17.63 -7.64
N GLY A 223 -25.62 17.13 -6.48
CA GLY A 223 -26.45 16.99 -5.29
C GLY A 223 -26.65 18.30 -4.52
N GLY A 224 -26.00 19.40 -4.91
CA GLY A 224 -26.03 20.66 -4.16
C GLY A 224 -25.37 20.57 -2.79
N VAL A 225 -24.45 19.62 -2.59
CA VAL A 225 -23.78 19.36 -1.31
C VAL A 225 -22.27 19.55 -1.46
N ARG A 226 -21.60 19.96 -0.38
CA ARG A 226 -20.14 20.07 -0.36
C ARG A 226 -19.50 18.70 -0.19
N SER A 227 -18.49 18.39 -1.02
CA SER A 227 -17.71 17.15 -0.89
C SER A 227 -16.94 17.12 0.44
N PRO A 228 -17.07 16.05 1.25
CA PRO A 228 -16.18 15.79 2.38
C PRO A 228 -14.86 15.14 1.94
N LEU A 229 -14.69 14.84 0.64
CA LEU A 229 -13.56 14.06 0.10
C LEU A 229 -12.53 14.92 -0.65
N SER A 230 -12.64 16.25 -0.64
CA SER A 230 -11.78 17.12 -1.46
C SER A 230 -10.29 16.91 -1.21
N LYS A 231 -9.86 16.72 0.05
CA LYS A 231 -8.46 16.40 0.37
C LYS A 231 -8.04 15.05 -0.20
N ARG A 232 -8.90 14.03 -0.09
CA ARG A 232 -8.64 12.68 -0.59
C ARG A 232 -8.51 12.64 -2.12
N LYS A 233 -9.29 13.48 -2.81
CA LYS A 233 -9.19 13.74 -4.25
C LYS A 233 -7.81 14.34 -4.58
N ASP A 234 -7.38 15.37 -3.86
CA ASP A 234 -6.07 16.00 -4.06
C ASP A 234 -4.93 14.99 -3.82
N ASP A 235 -4.98 14.20 -2.73
CA ASP A 235 -3.98 13.16 -2.43
C ASP A 235 -3.90 12.11 -3.55
N SER A 236 -5.04 11.68 -4.10
CA SER A 236 -5.11 10.70 -5.19
C SER A 236 -4.49 11.25 -6.49
N VAL A 237 -4.80 12.51 -6.82
CA VAL A 237 -4.19 13.19 -7.96
C VAL A 237 -2.69 13.32 -7.76
N GLN A 238 -2.24 13.63 -6.55
CA GLN A 238 -0.83 13.80 -6.27
C GLN A 238 -0.03 12.50 -6.39
N LEU A 239 -0.59 11.39 -5.92
CA LEU A 239 -0.01 10.06 -6.12
C LEU A 239 0.08 9.70 -7.61
N ALA A 240 -0.91 10.07 -8.42
CA ALA A 240 -0.89 9.86 -9.86
C ALA A 240 0.20 10.68 -10.57
N VAL A 241 0.35 11.95 -10.18
CA VAL A 241 1.40 12.86 -10.68
C VAL A 241 2.79 12.34 -10.32
N ILE A 242 3.00 11.98 -9.04
CA ILE A 242 4.29 11.44 -8.57
C ILE A 242 4.63 10.14 -9.29
N CYS A 243 3.68 9.21 -9.43
CA CYS A 243 3.92 7.94 -10.11
C CYS A 243 4.34 8.17 -11.56
N THR A 244 3.68 9.11 -12.25
CA THR A 244 4.03 9.51 -13.62
C THR A 244 5.43 10.11 -13.70
N ALA A 245 5.77 11.04 -12.80
CA ALA A 245 7.05 11.72 -12.77
C ALA A 245 8.21 10.74 -12.48
N ILE A 246 8.09 9.89 -11.46
CA ILE A 246 9.09 8.86 -11.15
C ILE A 246 9.24 7.87 -12.31
N THR A 247 8.14 7.46 -12.95
CA THR A 247 8.19 6.58 -14.13
C THR A 247 8.93 7.22 -15.30
N ASN A 248 8.88 8.55 -15.46
CA ASN A 248 9.65 9.27 -16.49
C ASN A 248 11.16 9.31 -16.22
N LEU A 249 11.60 9.06 -14.99
CA LEU A 249 13.03 9.02 -14.63
C LEU A 249 13.67 7.68 -15.00
N ILE A 250 12.86 6.65 -15.31
CA ILE A 250 13.35 5.33 -15.71
C ILE A 250 13.86 5.38 -17.15
N LYS A 251 15.09 4.92 -17.37
CA LYS A 251 15.76 4.86 -18.68
C LYS A 251 15.46 3.58 -19.44
#